data_AF-A0AB34HKW3-F1
#
_entry.id   AF-A0AB34HKW3-F1
#
_cell.length_a   1.000
_cell.length_b   1.000
_cell.length_c   1.000
_cell.angle_alpha   90.00
_cell.angle_beta   90.00
_cell.angle_gamma   90.00
#
_symmetry.space_group_name_H-M   'P 1'
#
loop_
_entity.id
_entity.type
_entity.pdbx_description
1 polymer ?
#
loop_
_entity_poly.entity_id
_entity_poly.type
_entity_poly.pdbx_seq_one_letter_code
_entity_poly.pdbx_strand_id
1 'polypeptide(L)'
;MKVDMVLRAAEALLACCREDQKPEILARLRDVKAQWEETVTYMTHCHSRIEWVWLHWSEYLLARDEFYRWFQKMTVVLEPPVELQLGLKEKRWQLSHAQVLLHNVDHQAVLLDRLLEEAASLFSRIGDPSVDEDAQEKMKAEYDAVKTRAQVASTIHPPDTH
;
A
#
# COMPACT_ATOMS: atom_id res chain seq x y z
N MET A 1 6.46 -4.12 -36.39
CA MET A 1 6.84 -3.23 -37.52
C MET A 1 8.34 -3.28 -37.86
N LYS A 2 9.29 -3.00 -36.94
CA LYS A 2 10.73 -2.99 -37.31
C LYS A 2 11.33 -4.38 -37.54
N VAL A 3 11.00 -5.39 -36.73
CA VAL A 3 11.47 -6.77 -36.92
C VAL A 3 10.90 -7.40 -38.17
N ASP A 4 9.64 -7.12 -38.50
CA ASP A 4 9.01 -7.57 -39.75
C ASP A 4 9.74 -7.06 -41.00
N MET A 5 10.30 -5.84 -40.94
CA MET A 5 11.12 -5.29 -42.03
C MET A 5 12.46 -6.01 -42.15
N VAL A 6 13.10 -6.37 -41.03
CA VAL A 6 14.36 -7.14 -41.02
C VAL A 6 14.13 -8.55 -41.55
N LEU A 7 13.03 -9.20 -41.15
CA LEU A 7 12.64 -10.53 -41.65
C LEU A 7 12.47 -10.50 -43.18
N ARG A 8 11.70 -9.54 -43.71
CA ARG A 8 11.49 -9.39 -45.17
C ARG A 8 12.80 -9.10 -45.93
N ALA A 9 13.67 -8.28 -45.36
CA ALA A 9 14.97 -7.99 -45.97
C ALA A 9 15.88 -9.23 -45.97
N ALA A 10 15.88 -10.02 -44.89
CA ALA A 10 16.64 -11.26 -44.81
C ALA A 10 16.10 -12.31 -45.79
N GLU A 11 14.78 -12.45 -45.93
CA GLU A 11 14.14 -13.33 -46.92
C GLU A 11 14.56 -12.97 -48.35
N ALA A 12 14.53 -11.68 -48.70
CA ALA A 12 14.95 -11.20 -50.01
C ALA A 12 16.46 -11.48 -50.28
N LEU A 13 17.31 -11.30 -49.27
CA LEU A 13 18.74 -11.59 -49.38
C LEU A 13 19.01 -13.09 -49.53
N LEU A 14 18.31 -13.94 -48.77
CA LEU A 14 18.47 -15.40 -48.82
C LEU A 14 18.02 -15.99 -50.17
N ALA A 15 17.09 -15.34 -50.87
CA ALA A 15 16.63 -15.75 -52.19
C ALA A 15 17.67 -15.54 -53.31
N CYS A 16 18.61 -14.60 -53.13
CA CYS A 16 19.53 -14.17 -54.20
C CYS A 16 21.01 -14.25 -53.82
N CYS A 17 21.38 -14.58 -52.58
CA CYS A 17 22.77 -14.68 -52.14
C CYS A 17 23.44 -16.01 -52.52
N ARG A 18 24.77 -16.04 -52.44
CA ARG A 18 25.55 -17.27 -52.64
C ARG A 18 25.44 -18.20 -51.44
N GLU A 19 25.57 -19.51 -51.64
CA GLU A 19 25.42 -20.53 -50.59
C GLU A 19 26.36 -20.31 -49.39
N ASP A 20 27.57 -19.81 -49.63
CA ASP A 20 28.57 -19.50 -48.59
C ASP A 20 28.18 -18.31 -47.71
N GLN A 21 27.28 -17.44 -48.15
CA GLN A 21 26.82 -16.25 -47.44
C GLN A 21 25.56 -16.49 -46.59
N LYS A 22 24.78 -17.54 -46.90
CA LYS A 22 23.55 -17.90 -46.17
C LYS A 22 23.77 -18.11 -44.66
N PRO A 23 24.83 -18.81 -44.20
CA PRO A 23 25.03 -19.05 -42.78
C PRO A 23 25.18 -17.74 -41.98
N GLU A 24 25.90 -16.77 -42.51
CA GLU A 24 26.10 -15.47 -41.85
C GLU A 24 24.79 -14.68 -41.77
N ILE A 25 24.02 -14.64 -42.87
CA ILE A 25 22.71 -13.96 -42.91
C ILE A 25 21.75 -14.60 -41.90
N LEU A 26 21.69 -15.93 -41.85
CA LEU A 26 20.86 -16.66 -40.88
C LEU A 26 21.32 -16.44 -39.43
N ALA A 27 22.63 -16.37 -39.18
CA ALA A 27 23.15 -16.06 -37.84
C ALA A 27 22.70 -14.67 -37.37
N ARG A 28 22.92 -13.63 -38.20
CA ARG A 28 22.47 -12.27 -37.88
C ARG A 28 20.96 -12.18 -37.67
N LEU A 29 20.17 -12.92 -38.46
CA LEU A 29 18.71 -12.95 -38.30
C LEU A 29 18.30 -13.57 -36.95
N ARG A 30 18.97 -14.65 -36.53
CA ARG A 30 18.74 -15.26 -35.21
C ARG A 30 19.11 -14.30 -34.08
N ASP A 31 20.24 -13.59 -34.20
CA ASP A 31 20.69 -12.64 -33.18
C ASP A 31 19.70 -11.49 -33.01
N VAL A 32 19.22 -10.92 -34.12
CA VAL A 32 18.20 -9.84 -34.09
C VAL A 32 16.90 -10.35 -33.48
N LYS A 33 16.48 -11.58 -33.82
CA LYS A 33 15.28 -12.19 -33.25
C LYS A 33 15.43 -12.39 -31.75
N ALA A 34 16.57 -12.91 -31.29
CA ALA A 34 16.84 -13.12 -29.87
C ALA A 34 16.83 -11.79 -29.08
N GLN A 35 17.49 -10.75 -29.59
CA GLN A 35 17.48 -9.42 -28.97
C GLN A 35 16.08 -8.81 -28.89
N TRP A 36 15.26 -9.04 -29.93
CA TRP A 36 13.87 -8.60 -29.93
C TRP A 36 13.03 -9.33 -28.88
N GLU A 37 13.15 -10.66 -28.80
CA GLU A 37 12.45 -11.48 -27.81
C GLU A 37 12.84 -11.07 -26.38
N GLU A 38 14.14 -10.81 -26.13
CA GLU A 38 14.64 -10.28 -24.86
C GLU A 38 14.04 -8.90 -24.56
N THR A 39 14.02 -8.00 -25.54
CA THR A 39 13.46 -6.65 -25.39
C THR A 39 11.96 -6.71 -25.07
N VAL A 40 11.20 -7.53 -25.78
CA VAL A 40 9.75 -7.73 -25.54
C VAL A 40 9.51 -8.28 -24.14
N THR A 41 10.33 -9.26 -23.72
CA THR A 41 10.27 -9.84 -22.37
C THR A 41 10.55 -8.77 -21.31
N TYR A 42 11.59 -7.97 -21.49
CA TYR A 42 11.92 -6.86 -20.61
C TYR A 42 10.80 -5.83 -20.51
N MET A 43 10.24 -5.39 -21.65
CA MET A 43 9.12 -4.45 -21.70
C MET A 43 7.89 -5.00 -20.98
N THR A 44 7.60 -6.28 -21.15
CA THR A 44 6.48 -6.97 -20.46
C THR A 44 6.71 -6.95 -18.95
N HIS A 45 7.92 -7.27 -18.47
CA HIS A 45 8.25 -7.19 -17.05
C HIS A 45 8.15 -5.78 -16.49
N CYS A 46 8.62 -4.77 -17.22
CA CYS A 46 8.47 -3.36 -16.83
C CYS A 46 7.00 -2.97 -16.70
N HIS A 47 6.18 -3.35 -17.69
CA HIS A 47 4.74 -3.08 -17.69
C HIS A 47 4.06 -3.70 -16.47
N SER A 48 4.24 -5.01 -16.25
CA SER A 48 3.64 -5.70 -15.10
C SER A 48 4.09 -5.11 -13.77
N ARG A 49 5.35 -4.66 -13.67
CA ARG A 49 5.85 -4.00 -12.45
C ARG A 49 5.17 -2.64 -12.21
N ILE A 50 4.98 -1.85 -13.26
CA ILE A 50 4.28 -0.56 -13.17
C ILE A 50 2.82 -0.78 -12.78
N GLU A 51 2.13 -1.73 -13.41
CA GLU A 51 0.75 -2.08 -13.07
C GLU A 51 0.62 -2.54 -11.61
N TRP A 52 1.54 -3.39 -11.14
CA TRP A 52 1.55 -3.84 -9.75
C TRP A 52 1.70 -2.66 -8.79
N VAL A 53 2.68 -1.78 -9.01
CA VAL A 53 2.91 -0.59 -8.15
C VAL A 53 1.69 0.31 -8.17
N TRP A 54 1.13 0.59 -9.35
CA TRP A 54 -0.04 1.44 -9.51
C TRP A 54 -1.25 0.91 -8.72
N LEU A 55 -1.54 -0.39 -8.84
CA LEU A 55 -2.65 -1.03 -8.15
C LEU A 55 -2.48 -0.92 -6.62
N HIS A 56 -1.34 -1.39 -6.10
CA HIS A 56 -1.10 -1.43 -4.65
C HIS A 56 -1.02 -0.03 -4.06
N TRP A 57 -0.42 0.93 -4.78
CA TRP A 57 -0.42 2.33 -4.39
C TRP A 57 -1.84 2.90 -4.28
N SER A 58 -2.70 2.62 -5.28
CA SER A 58 -4.07 3.12 -5.28
C SER A 58 -4.91 2.54 -4.14
N GLU A 59 -4.78 1.23 -3.87
CA GLU A 59 -5.47 0.55 -2.77
C GLU A 59 -4.97 1.04 -1.41
N TYR A 60 -3.65 1.20 -1.27
CA TYR A 60 -3.03 1.78 -0.09
C TYR A 60 -3.58 3.18 0.22
N LEU A 61 -3.66 4.07 -0.78
CA LEU A 61 -4.20 5.42 -0.60
C LEU A 61 -5.66 5.40 -0.13
N LEU A 62 -6.48 4.52 -0.72
CA LEU A 62 -7.89 4.37 -0.31
C LEU A 62 -8.02 3.90 1.14
N ALA A 63 -7.27 2.87 1.53
CA ALA A 63 -7.26 2.34 2.88
C ALA A 63 -6.71 3.37 3.90
N ARG A 64 -5.68 4.13 3.50
CA ARG A 64 -5.09 5.20 4.31
C ARG A 64 -6.09 6.32 4.54
N ASP A 65 -6.83 6.73 3.51
CA ASP A 65 -7.85 7.76 3.63
C ASP A 65 -9.03 7.30 4.51
N GLU A 66 -9.40 6.01 4.45
CA GLU A 66 -10.37 5.42 5.37
C GLU A 66 -9.88 5.46 6.82
N PHE A 67 -8.62 5.05 7.06
CA PHE A 67 -8.00 5.12 8.38
C PHE A 67 -7.97 6.55 8.92
N TYR A 68 -7.56 7.54 8.12
CA TYR A 68 -7.51 8.93 8.57
C TYR A 68 -8.90 9.54 8.81
N ARG A 69 -9.91 9.14 8.05
CA ARG A 69 -11.29 9.53 8.32
C ARG A 69 -11.79 8.97 9.65
N TRP A 70 -11.45 7.71 9.95
CA TRP A 70 -11.73 7.11 11.25
C TRP A 70 -10.96 7.83 12.37
N PHE A 71 -9.67 8.10 12.18
CA PHE A 71 -8.81 8.76 13.15
C PHE A 71 -9.33 10.14 13.53
N GLN A 72 -9.75 10.96 12.54
CA GLN A 72 -10.35 12.27 12.78
C GLN A 72 -11.63 12.14 13.61
N LYS A 73 -12.50 11.19 13.25
CA LYS A 73 -13.74 10.92 13.99
C LYS A 73 -13.44 10.53 15.45
N MET A 74 -12.50 9.62 15.69
CA MET A 74 -12.14 9.22 17.06
C MET A 74 -11.48 10.34 17.84
N THR A 75 -10.66 11.16 17.20
CA THR A 75 -10.03 12.30 17.86
C THR A 75 -11.06 13.28 18.39
N VAL A 76 -12.11 13.58 17.62
CA VAL A 76 -13.23 14.45 18.06
C VAL A 76 -14.08 13.77 19.14
N VAL A 77 -14.39 12.48 18.99
CA VAL A 77 -15.21 11.74 19.97
C VAL A 77 -14.51 11.62 21.33
N LEU A 78 -13.18 11.53 21.34
CA LEU A 78 -12.34 11.40 22.54
C LEU A 78 -11.73 12.74 23.01
N GLU A 79 -12.05 13.86 22.35
CA GLU A 79 -11.56 15.19 22.74
C GLU A 79 -12.21 15.72 24.03
N PRO A 80 -13.53 15.63 24.23
CA PRO A 80 -14.16 16.12 25.45
C PRO A 80 -13.75 15.28 26.66
N PRO A 81 -13.41 15.91 27.80
CA PRO A 81 -13.26 15.18 29.05
C PRO A 81 -14.60 14.54 29.46
N VAL A 82 -14.55 13.37 30.09
CA VAL A 82 -15.77 12.71 30.60
C VAL A 82 -16.45 13.64 31.60
N GLU A 83 -17.67 14.09 31.25
CA GLU A 83 -18.45 14.94 32.14
C GLU A 83 -18.84 14.20 33.41
N LEU A 84 -18.63 14.83 34.57
CA LEU A 84 -19.01 14.27 35.86
C LEU A 84 -20.54 14.17 35.96
N GLN A 85 -21.03 12.95 36.07
CA GLN A 85 -22.46 12.68 36.25
C GLN A 85 -22.78 12.44 37.73
N LEU A 86 -23.89 13.01 38.21
CA LEU A 86 -24.36 12.80 39.59
C LEU A 86 -25.10 11.46 39.73
N GLY A 87 -25.71 10.95 38.66
CA GLY A 87 -26.51 9.73 38.68
C GLY A 87 -25.71 8.47 38.32
N LEU A 88 -25.99 7.37 39.03
CA LEU A 88 -25.36 6.07 38.78
C LEU A 88 -25.70 5.49 37.40
N LYS A 89 -26.89 5.80 36.87
CA LYS A 89 -27.33 5.29 35.55
C LYS A 89 -26.50 5.94 34.44
N GLU A 90 -26.30 7.25 34.54
CA GLU A 90 -25.53 8.05 33.61
C GLU A 90 -24.05 7.65 33.64
N LYS A 91 -23.46 7.44 34.84
CA LYS A 91 -22.10 6.88 34.98
C LYS A 91 -21.93 5.51 34.31
N ARG A 92 -22.87 4.58 34.53
CA ARG A 92 -22.83 3.26 33.89
C ARG A 92 -22.94 3.36 32.36
N TRP A 93 -23.79 4.25 31.87
CA TRP A 93 -23.93 4.48 30.43
C TRP A 93 -22.63 5.04 29.83
N GLN A 94 -22.00 6.03 30.47
CA GLN A 94 -20.71 6.57 30.05
C GLN A 94 -19.61 5.50 30.00
N LEU A 95 -19.54 4.65 31.03
CA LEU A 95 -18.58 3.54 31.06
C LEU A 95 -18.82 2.55 29.90
N SER A 96 -20.07 2.13 29.70
CA SER A 96 -20.43 1.24 28.59
C SER A 96 -20.09 1.87 27.23
N HIS A 97 -20.35 3.17 27.06
CA HIS A 97 -19.99 3.89 25.85
C HIS A 97 -18.47 3.93 25.64
N ALA A 98 -17.69 4.27 26.67
CA ALA A 98 -16.23 4.30 26.61
C ALA A 98 -15.63 2.91 26.26
N GLN A 99 -16.20 1.83 26.80
CA GLN A 99 -15.79 0.46 26.45
C GLN A 99 -16.05 0.12 24.98
N VAL A 100 -17.19 0.55 24.41
CA VAL A 100 -17.48 0.37 22.98
C VAL A 100 -16.48 1.15 22.12
N LEU A 101 -16.12 2.37 22.53
CA LEU A 101 -15.11 3.16 21.83
C LEU A 101 -13.74 2.50 21.87
N LEU A 102 -13.31 2.00 23.03
CA LEU A 102 -12.04 1.29 23.16
C LEU A 102 -12.01 0.05 22.26
N HIS A 103 -13.08 -0.75 22.25
CA HIS A 103 -13.19 -1.90 21.34
C HIS A 103 -13.11 -1.48 19.85
N ASN A 104 -13.74 -0.35 19.49
CA ASN A 104 -13.63 0.19 18.13
C ASN A 104 -12.18 0.54 17.78
N VAL A 105 -11.45 1.16 18.71
CA VAL A 105 -10.04 1.50 18.53
C VAL A 105 -9.18 0.25 18.41
N ASP A 106 -9.36 -0.74 19.29
CA ASP A 106 -8.60 -1.98 19.23
C ASP A 106 -8.83 -2.75 17.91
N HIS A 107 -10.05 -2.74 17.38
CA HIS A 107 -10.36 -3.34 16.09
C HIS A 107 -9.62 -2.67 14.92
N GLN A 108 -9.25 -1.39 15.05
CA GLN A 108 -8.55 -0.65 14.00
C GLN A 108 -7.04 -0.96 13.93
N ALA A 109 -6.49 -1.64 14.94
CA ALA A 109 -5.13 -2.16 14.90
C ALA A 109 -4.90 -3.02 13.64
N VAL A 110 -5.88 -3.83 13.25
CA VAL A 110 -5.77 -4.73 12.08
C VAL A 110 -5.61 -3.95 10.77
N LEU A 111 -6.32 -2.83 10.62
CA LEU A 111 -6.18 -1.97 9.44
C LEU A 111 -4.83 -1.25 9.45
N LEU A 112 -4.41 -0.75 10.61
CA LEU A 112 -3.11 -0.10 10.77
C LEU A 112 -1.96 -1.06 10.41
N ASP A 113 -1.96 -2.28 10.95
CA ASP A 113 -0.89 -3.26 10.69
C ASP A 113 -0.76 -3.54 9.18
N ARG A 114 -1.88 -3.71 8.48
CA ARG A 114 -1.90 -3.88 7.02
C ARG A 114 -1.39 -2.66 6.27
N LEU A 115 -1.75 -1.46 6.71
CA LEU A 115 -1.26 -0.21 6.11
C LEU A 115 0.25 -0.07 6.28
N LEU A 116 0.79 -0.41 7.46
CA LEU A 116 2.23 -0.35 7.72
C LEU A 116 3.00 -1.40 6.90
N GLU A 117 2.48 -2.63 6.80
CA GLU A 117 3.08 -3.68 5.96
C GLU A 117 3.10 -3.28 4.48
N GLU A 118 1.98 -2.76 3.96
CA GLU A 118 1.91 -2.32 2.56
C GLU A 118 2.78 -1.08 2.31
N ALA A 119 2.82 -0.12 3.23
CA ALA A 119 3.71 1.05 3.15
C ALA A 119 5.19 0.61 3.07
N ALA A 120 5.62 -0.33 3.92
CA ALA A 120 6.98 -0.86 3.89
C ALA A 120 7.28 -1.61 2.57
N SER A 121 6.32 -2.41 2.08
CA SER A 121 6.41 -3.10 0.78
C SER A 121 6.58 -2.09 -0.37
N LEU A 122 5.76 -1.06 -0.41
CA LEU A 122 5.83 0.02 -1.39
C LEU A 122 7.16 0.77 -1.29
N PHE A 123 7.56 1.22 -0.10
CA PHE A 123 8.81 1.93 0.14
C PHE A 123 10.03 1.13 -0.35
N SER A 124 10.09 -0.17 -0.04
CA SER A 124 11.18 -1.04 -0.49
C SER A 124 11.31 -1.14 -2.02
N ARG A 125 10.23 -0.88 -2.75
CA ARG A 125 10.15 -1.03 -4.21
C ARG A 125 10.31 0.29 -4.96
N ILE A 126 9.74 1.37 -4.44
CA ILE A 126 9.71 2.67 -5.14
C ILE A 126 10.50 3.78 -4.43
N GLY A 127 10.83 3.62 -3.14
CA GLY A 127 11.59 4.60 -2.37
C GLY A 127 10.88 5.94 -2.17
N ASP A 128 9.54 5.97 -2.20
CA ASP A 128 8.76 7.20 -2.06
C ASP A 128 8.71 7.66 -0.59
N PRO A 129 9.14 8.90 -0.27
CA PRO A 129 9.18 9.40 1.11
C PRO A 129 7.81 9.49 1.79
N SER A 130 6.70 9.48 1.06
CA SER A 130 5.37 9.55 1.69
C SER A 130 4.94 8.25 2.40
N VAL A 131 5.69 7.17 2.22
CA VAL A 131 5.49 5.86 2.86
C VAL A 131 6.76 5.34 3.53
N ASP A 132 7.74 6.20 3.76
CA ASP A 132 8.99 5.84 4.42
C ASP A 132 8.80 5.48 5.91
N GLU A 133 9.89 5.11 6.57
CA GLU A 133 9.89 4.71 7.98
C GLU A 133 9.35 5.81 8.91
N ASP A 134 9.69 7.08 8.64
CA ASP A 134 9.23 8.23 9.42
C ASP A 134 7.70 8.43 9.26
N ALA A 135 7.18 8.31 8.03
CA ALA A 135 5.74 8.39 7.76
C ALA A 135 4.97 7.25 8.46
N GLN A 136 5.53 6.04 8.46
CA GLN A 136 4.97 4.88 9.14
C GLN A 136 4.97 5.04 10.66
N GLU A 137 6.09 5.49 11.24
CA GLU A 137 6.19 5.74 12.68
C GLU A 137 5.20 6.82 13.13
N LYS A 138 5.04 7.88 12.35
CA LYS A 138 4.05 8.92 12.61
C LYS A 138 2.62 8.37 12.65
N MET A 139 2.22 7.57 11.65
CA MET A 139 0.88 6.97 11.60
C MET A 139 0.62 6.08 12.82
N LYS A 140 1.63 5.31 13.24
CA LYS A 140 1.56 4.48 14.44
C LYS A 140 1.43 5.31 15.72
N ALA A 141 2.23 6.37 15.86
CA ALA A 141 2.17 7.26 17.02
C ALA A 141 0.81 7.97 17.14
N GLU A 142 0.22 8.39 16.02
CA GLU A 142 -1.12 8.95 15.96
C GLU A 142 -2.17 7.95 16.50
N TYR A 143 -2.12 6.70 16.04
CA TYR A 143 -2.98 5.63 16.55
C TYR A 143 -2.79 5.39 18.06
N ASP A 144 -1.56 5.26 18.52
CA ASP A 144 -1.24 4.97 19.93
C ASP A 144 -1.75 6.10 20.85
N ALA A 145 -1.70 7.35 20.39
CA ALA A 145 -2.28 8.48 21.11
C ALA A 145 -3.81 8.40 21.24
N VAL A 146 -4.52 7.97 20.17
CA VAL A 146 -5.98 7.72 20.22
C VAL A 146 -6.29 6.55 21.17
N LYS A 147 -5.53 5.47 21.07
CA LYS A 147 -5.68 4.28 21.94
C LYS A 147 -5.50 4.62 23.41
N THR A 148 -4.46 5.40 23.74
CA THR A 148 -4.19 5.84 25.11
C THR A 148 -5.35 6.67 25.66
N ARG A 149 -5.90 7.61 24.87
CA ARG A 149 -7.06 8.41 25.27
C ARG A 149 -8.30 7.55 25.53
N ALA A 150 -8.57 6.58 24.64
CA ALA A 150 -9.70 5.65 24.82
C ALA A 150 -9.54 4.78 26.08
N GLN A 151 -8.33 4.30 26.36
CA GLN A 151 -8.04 3.52 27.57
C GLN A 151 -8.26 4.33 28.84
N VAL A 152 -7.76 5.57 28.89
CA VAL A 152 -7.98 6.48 30.01
C VAL A 152 -9.47 6.72 30.21
N ALA A 153 -10.23 7.03 29.14
CA ALA A 153 -11.68 7.23 29.22
C ALA A 153 -12.43 6.01 29.78
N SER A 154 -11.96 4.79 29.51
CA SER A 154 -12.56 3.56 30.03
C SER A 154 -12.17 3.21 31.48
N THR A 155 -11.09 3.81 31.99
CA THR A 155 -10.50 3.49 33.31
C THR A 155 -10.83 4.52 34.39
N ILE A 156 -11.39 5.69 34.05
CA ILE A 156 -11.82 6.70 35.04
C ILE A 156 -12.99 6.11 35.86
N HIS A 157 -12.63 5.42 36.94
CA HIS A 157 -13.52 5.02 38.01
C HIS A 157 -13.57 6.16 39.03
N PRO A 158 -14.74 6.67 39.44
CA PRO A 158 -14.79 7.55 40.60
C PRO A 158 -14.30 6.75 41.81
N PRO A 159 -13.41 7.29 42.67
CA PRO A 159 -13.12 6.66 43.94
C PRO A 159 -14.44 6.48 44.70
N ASP A 160 -14.72 5.24 45.10
CA ASP A 160 -15.86 4.88 45.92
C ASP A 160 -15.91 5.83 47.11
N THR A 161 -16.96 6.64 47.15
CA THR A 161 -17.30 7.46 48.31
C THR A 161 -18.22 6.60 49.17
N HIS A 162 -17.63 5.75 50.01
CA HIS A 162 -18.30 5.11 51.13
C HIS A 162 -17.36 5.00 52.32
#